data_AF-A0A1M3EGB0-F1
#
_entry.id   AF-A0A1M3EGB0-F1
#
_cell.length_a   1.000
_cell.length_b   1.000
_cell.length_c   1.000
_cell.angle_alpha   90.00
_cell.angle_beta   90.00
_cell.angle_gamma   90.00
#
_symmetry.space_group_name_H-M   'P 1'
#
loop_
_entity.id
_entity.type
_entity.pdbx_description
1 polymer ?
#
loop_
_entity_poly.entity_id
_entity_poly.type
_entity_poly.pdbx_seq_one_letter_code
_entity_poly.pdbx_strand_id
1 'polypeptide(L)' 'MKISAMEHDDQPAQVDWPLHVSDGEIRAAKYEWLAARDGNDGMPAEHVALRFEYYRALISMQAQQIADDLRAQHRTA' A
#
# COMPACT_ATOMS: atom_id res chain seq x y z
N MET A 1 -1.24 3.92 50.74
CA MET A 1 -1.61 4.37 49.39
C MET A 1 -0.55 3.82 48.44
N LYS A 2 -0.86 2.75 47.70
CA LYS A 2 0.05 2.12 46.74
C LYS A 2 -0.32 2.63 45.35
N ILE A 3 0.61 3.30 44.68
CA ILE A 3 0.45 3.74 43.29
C ILE A 3 1.04 2.61 42.44
N SER A 4 0.18 1.76 41.89
CA SER A 4 0.60 0.74 40.93
C SER A 4 1.05 1.42 39.65
N ALA A 5 2.25 1.06 39.19
CA ALA A 5 2.75 1.40 37.86
C ALA A 5 1.78 0.85 36.82
N MET A 6 1.24 1.74 35.99
CA MET A 6 0.52 1.41 34.77
C MET A 6 1.56 1.50 33.65
N GLU A 7 2.35 0.44 33.48
CA GLU A 7 3.10 0.20 32.25
C GLU A 7 2.05 0.00 31.14
N HIS A 8 1.80 1.06 30.38
CA HIS A 8 1.17 0.92 29.08
C HIS A 8 2.23 0.32 28.16
N ASP A 9 2.20 -0.99 28.07
CA ASP A 9 2.85 -1.78 27.03
C ASP A 9 2.10 -1.50 25.72
N ASP A 10 2.24 -0.26 25.21
CA ASP A 10 1.70 0.19 23.93
C ASP A 10 2.69 -0.24 22.84
N GLN A 11 2.93 -1.55 22.77
CA GLN A 11 3.56 -2.16 21.62
C GLN A 11 2.61 -1.90 20.45
N PRO A 12 2.99 -1.12 19.42
CA PRO A 12 2.12 -0.99 18.26
C PRO A 12 1.93 -2.41 17.75
N ALA A 13 0.70 -2.90 17.79
CA ALA A 13 0.35 -4.19 17.21
C ALA A 13 1.00 -4.19 15.83
N GLN A 14 1.97 -5.07 15.63
CA GLN A 14 2.60 -5.24 14.33
C GLN A 14 1.48 -5.78 13.45
N VAL A 15 0.79 -4.85 12.80
CA VAL A 15 -0.27 -5.11 11.85
C VAL A 15 0.43 -5.72 10.65
N ASP A 16 0.68 -7.02 10.73
CA ASP A 16 1.15 -7.86 9.63
C ASP A 16 -0.06 -8.06 8.72
N TRP A 17 -0.53 -6.99 8.10
CA TRP A 17 -1.41 -7.12 6.95
C TRP A 17 -0.56 -7.83 5.91
N PRO A 18 -0.94 -9.03 5.43
CA PRO A 18 -0.33 -9.54 4.23
C PRO A 18 -0.70 -8.54 3.15
N LEU A 19 0.23 -7.64 2.81
CA LEU A 19 0.08 -6.56 1.84
C LEU A 19 0.00 -7.15 0.42
N HIS A 20 -0.78 -8.22 0.22
CA HIS A 20 -1.03 -8.79 -1.09
C HIS A 20 -1.77 -7.76 -1.93
N VAL A 21 -1.13 -7.26 -2.98
CA VAL A 21 -1.70 -6.23 -3.83
C VAL A 21 -2.42 -6.93 -4.97
N SER A 22 -3.74 -6.75 -5.00
CA SER A 22 -4.59 -7.29 -6.05
C SER A 22 -4.60 -6.40 -7.30
N ASP A 23 -4.89 -7.01 -8.45
CA ASP A 23 -5.18 -6.28 -9.69
C ASP A 23 -6.34 -5.29 -9.52
N GLY A 24 -7.29 -5.60 -8.62
CA GLY A 24 -8.44 -4.76 -8.32
C GLY A 24 -8.02 -3.42 -7.72
N GLU A 25 -7.11 -3.45 -6.74
CA GLU A 25 -6.58 -2.25 -6.09
C GLU A 25 -5.76 -1.40 -7.05
N ILE A 26 -4.95 -2.03 -7.92
CA ILE A 26 -4.19 -1.32 -8.95
C ILE A 26 -5.14 -0.63 -9.94
N ARG A 27 -6.21 -1.31 -10.38
CA ARG A 27 -7.21 -0.71 -11.27
C ARG A 27 -7.94 0.45 -10.60
N ALA A 28 -8.32 0.31 -9.34
CA ALA A 28 -8.96 1.38 -8.58
C ALA A 28 -8.05 2.60 -8.46
N ALA A 29 -6.80 2.42 -8.01
CA ALA A 29 -5.82 3.50 -7.90
C ALA A 29 -5.54 4.20 -9.25
N LYS A 30 -5.48 3.43 -10.35
CA LYS A 30 -5.36 3.98 -11.70
C LYS A 30 -6.55 4.90 -12.03
N TYR A 31 -7.78 4.47 -11.77
CA TYR A 31 -8.96 5.27 -12.07
C TYR A 31 -9.04 6.52 -11.20
N GLU A 32 -8.64 6.44 -9.93
CA GLU A 32 -8.56 7.62 -9.06
C GLU A 32 -7.54 8.63 -9.55
N TRP A 33 -6.36 8.18 -9.99
CA TRP A 33 -5.36 9.07 -10.59
C TRP A 33 -5.88 9.71 -11.88
N LEU A 34 -6.51 8.94 -12.78
CA LEU A 34 -7.09 9.48 -14.01
C LEU A 34 -8.20 10.49 -13.72
N ALA A 35 -9.08 10.21 -12.76
CA ALA A 35 -10.12 11.13 -12.34
C ALA A 35 -9.54 12.43 -11.77
N ALA A 36 -8.44 12.34 -11.00
CA ALA A 36 -7.75 13.51 -10.48
C ALA A 36 -7.04 14.33 -11.57
N ARG A 37 -6.46 13.66 -12.57
CA ARG A 37 -5.72 14.30 -13.67
C ARG A 37 -6.64 14.96 -14.70
N ASP A 38 -7.72 14.27 -15.06
CA ASP A 38 -8.55 14.63 -16.21
C ASP A 38 -9.89 15.28 -15.81
N GLY A 39 -10.30 15.14 -14.54
CA GLY A 39 -11.67 15.43 -14.11
C GLY A 39 -11.89 16.75 -13.37
N ASN A 40 -10.85 17.51 -13.02
CA ASN A 40 -11.04 18.70 -12.18
C ASN A 40 -10.00 19.80 -12.42
N ASP A 41 -10.43 20.90 -13.06
CA ASP A 41 -9.62 22.11 -13.34
C ASP A 41 -9.11 22.84 -12.09
N GLY A 42 -9.53 22.42 -10.89
CA GLY A 42 -9.08 22.98 -9.60
C GLY A 42 -8.25 22.03 -8.73
N MET A 43 -7.90 20.83 -9.21
CA MET A 43 -7.14 19.89 -8.39
C MET A 43 -5.67 20.28 -8.29
N PRO A 44 -5.11 20.45 -7.07
CA PRO A 44 -3.69 20.76 -6.91
C PRO A 44 -2.80 19.71 -7.58
N ALA A 45 -1.75 20.15 -8.29
CA ALA A 45 -0.83 19.26 -9.00
C ALA A 45 -0.16 18.23 -8.06
N GLU A 46 0.10 18.63 -6.81
CA GLU A 46 0.60 17.74 -5.75
C GLU A 46 -0.34 16.56 -5.45
N HIS A 47 -1.66 16.76 -5.51
CA HIS A 47 -2.64 15.69 -5.29
C HIS A 47 -2.68 14.72 -6.47
N VAL A 48 -2.53 15.23 -7.70
CA VAL A 48 -2.42 14.39 -8.89
C VAL A 48 -1.14 13.55 -8.83
N ALA A 49 -0.02 14.17 -8.45
CA ALA A 49 1.27 13.50 -8.29
C ALA A 49 1.24 12.43 -7.19
N LEU A 50 0.63 12.72 -6.02
CA LEU A 50 0.52 11.76 -4.93
C LEU A 50 -0.27 10.51 -5.34
N ARG A 51 -1.37 10.69 -6.07
CA ARG A 51 -2.18 9.57 -6.58
C ARG A 51 -1.44 8.75 -7.63
N PHE A 52 -0.62 9.41 -8.46
CA PHE A 52 0.26 8.71 -9.39
C PHE A 52 1.31 7.87 -8.66
N GLU A 53 1.97 8.43 -7.64
CA GLU A 53 2.97 7.70 -6.84
C GLU A 53 2.35 6.52 -6.10
N TYR A 54 1.13 6.67 -5.58
CA TYR A 54 0.40 5.55 -4.96
C TYR A 54 0.11 4.43 -5.97
N TYR A 55 -0.43 4.75 -7.15
CA TYR A 55 -0.64 3.78 -8.22
C TYR A 55 0.67 3.07 -8.63
N ARG A 56 1.77 3.81 -8.76
CA ARG A 56 3.09 3.28 -9.11
C ARG A 56 3.67 2.37 -8.02
N ALA A 57 3.45 2.71 -6.75
CA ALA A 57 3.87 1.89 -5.62
C ALA A 57 3.16 0.52 -5.63
N LEU A 58 1.84 0.51 -5.87
CA LEU A 58 1.07 -0.74 -5.96
C LEU A 58 1.55 -1.65 -7.09
N ILE A 59 1.85 -1.11 -8.28
CA ILE A 59 2.46 -1.89 -9.38
C ILE A 59 3.79 -2.50 -8.95
N SER A 60 4.63 -1.70 -8.27
CA SER A 60 5.96 -2.17 -7.84
C SER A 60 5.85 -3.28 -6.79
N MET A 61 4.90 -3.17 -5.86
CA MET A 61 4.60 -4.21 -4.87
C MET A 61 4.10 -5.49 -5.52
N GLN A 62 3.19 -5.41 -6.49
CA GLN A 62 2.69 -6.60 -7.19
C GLN A 62 3.79 -7.28 -8.02
N ALA A 63 4.67 -6.50 -8.66
CA ALA A 63 5.82 -7.06 -9.37
C ALA A 63 6.76 -7.83 -8.42
N GLN A 64 6.99 -7.30 -7.22
CA GLN A 64 7.78 -7.97 -6.19
C GLN A 64 7.11 -9.27 -5.73
N GLN A 65 5.79 -9.28 -5.54
CA GLN A 65 5.03 -10.48 -5.18
C GLN A 65 5.17 -11.59 -6.21
N ILE A 66 5.00 -11.26 -7.50
CA ILE A 66 5.20 -12.23 -8.59
C ILE A 66 6.63 -12.77 -8.59
N ALA A 67 7.62 -11.91 -8.35
CA ALA A 67 9.01 -12.34 -8.28
C ALA A 67 9.28 -13.26 -7.07
N ASP A 68 8.68 -12.97 -5.92
CA ASP A 68 8.79 -13.80 -4.72
C ASP A 68 8.10 -15.15 -4.88
N ASP A 69 6.92 -15.18 -5.51
CA ASP A 69 6.20 -16.41 -5.84
C ASP A 69 7.03 -17.30 -6.77
N LEU A 70 7.66 -16.72 -7.80
CA LEU A 70 8.54 -17.45 -8.71
C LEU A 70 9.76 -18.03 -7.97
N ARG A 71 10.41 -17.22 -7.11
CA ARG A 71 11.54 -17.67 -6.27
C ARG A 71 11.13 -18.76 -5.29
N ALA A 72 9.90 -18.73 -4.78
CA ALA A 72 9.38 -19.78 -3.92
C ALA A 72 9.19 -21.08 -4.69
N GLN A 73 8.55 -21.04 -5.86
CA GLN A 73 8.35 -22.22 -6.72
C GLN A 73 9.67 -22.91 -7.11
N HIS A 74 10.71 -22.12 -7.41
CA HIS A 74 12.03 -22.65 -7.77
C HIS A 74 12.83 -23.22 -6.58
N ARG A 75 12.47 -22.91 -5.33
CA ARG A 75 13.15 -23.48 -4.14
C ARG A 75 12.59 -24.84 -3.73
N THR A 76 11.36 -25.14 -4.12
CA THR A 76 10.65 -26.37 -3.77
C THR A 76 10.69 -27.43 -4.88
N ALA A 77 11.27 -27.11 -6.04
CA ALA A 77 11.47 -27.99 -7.19
C ALA A 77 12.90 -28.54 -7.22
#